data_AF-A0A443RL24-F1
#
_entry.id   AF-A0A443RL24-F1
#
_cell.length_a   1.000
_cell.length_b   1.000
_cell.length_c   1.000
_cell.angle_alpha   90.00
_cell.angle_beta   90.00
_cell.angle_gamma   90.00
#
_symmetry.space_group_name_H-M   'P 1'
#
loop_
_entity.id
_entity.type
_entity.pdbx_description
1 polymer ?
#
loop_
_entity_poly.entity_id
_entity_poly.type
_entity_poly.pdbx_seq_one_letter_code
_entity_poly.pdbx_strand_id
1 'polypeptide(L)'
;MTLVRRIVGKRNLADFDAFPKVPETYTETTAAGGTDITVAMPCDMVGADIIDVTNQNNAYTYGRLNEEPTYFELTDSQQVQWDAVRDINNYLRDEHHSLRDFLWRKDTRNQFVYGRPIPPRNILPDKEPDACRIHGTLIVNKVAGNFHITVGKHIPLPIGHAHISLTAGMTRYNFSHRIERFSFGEHIPSIINPLEGEEKITTAETHLFQYYVKVISTDIQTTDIKMHTYQYSTTEKDRIINHEKDSHGSPGIYFKYDIDAIGVRVVEEYMPFWKFLVRLCGIVGGIYATSGLINTIVTGITDLVTCK
;
A
#
# COMPACT_ATOMS: atom_id res chain seq x y z
N MET A 1 15.14 -26.29 8.87
CA MET A 1 15.54 -25.42 7.74
C MET A 1 14.88 -24.07 7.95
N THR A 2 15.56 -23.12 8.60
CA THR A 2 14.99 -21.80 8.88
C THR A 2 15.19 -20.93 7.64
N LEU A 3 14.12 -20.74 6.87
CA LEU A 3 14.09 -19.82 5.74
C LEU A 3 14.19 -18.38 6.28
N VAL A 4 15.37 -17.78 6.17
CA VAL A 4 15.57 -16.37 6.53
C VAL A 4 15.47 -15.56 5.24
N ARG A 5 14.29 -14.99 4.99
CA ARG A 5 14.10 -14.03 3.90
C ARG A 5 14.77 -12.72 4.33
N ARG A 6 15.86 -12.35 3.65
CA ARG A 6 16.61 -11.14 3.96
C ARG A 6 16.20 -10.06 2.97
N ILE A 7 15.68 -8.93 3.48
CA ILE A 7 15.59 -7.71 2.68
C ILE A 7 17.02 -7.19 2.55
N VAL A 8 17.67 -7.52 1.44
CA VAL A 8 18.99 -6.99 1.12
C VAL A 8 18.79 -5.59 0.57
N GLY A 9 18.91 -4.58 1.45
CA GLY A 9 19.27 -3.23 1.00
C GLY A 9 20.65 -3.35 0.35
N LYS A 10 20.70 -3.39 -0.98
CA LYS A 10 21.96 -3.55 -1.70
C LYS A 10 22.85 -2.33 -1.39
N ARG A 11 23.90 -2.53 -0.58
CA ARG A 11 25.14 -1.75 -0.64
C ARG A 11 26.23 -2.68 -1.15
N ASN A 12 26.17 -3.00 -2.45
CA ASN A 12 27.31 -3.56 -3.16
C ASN A 12 27.91 -2.45 -4.02
N LEU A 13 29.12 -2.02 -3.66
CA LEU A 13 29.85 -0.91 -4.26
C LEU A 13 30.35 -1.18 -5.69
N ALA A 14 30.05 -2.35 -6.27
CA ALA A 14 30.54 -2.77 -7.59
C ALA A 14 29.52 -2.56 -8.74
N ASP A 15 28.27 -2.21 -8.42
CA ASP A 15 27.22 -1.90 -9.43
C ASP A 15 26.86 -0.40 -9.38
N PHE A 16 27.84 0.50 -9.26
CA PHE A 16 27.65 1.94 -9.43
C PHE A 16 27.54 2.32 -10.92
N ASP A 17 26.64 1.65 -11.65
CA ASP A 17 25.97 2.35 -12.74
C ASP A 17 24.86 3.13 -12.05
N ALA A 18 25.14 4.40 -11.73
CA ALA A 18 24.27 5.27 -10.93
C ALA A 18 22.86 5.43 -11.52
N PHE A 19 22.65 4.94 -12.75
CA PHE A 19 21.37 4.73 -13.39
C PHE A 19 21.47 3.46 -14.25
N PRO A 20 20.97 2.28 -13.81
CA PRO A 20 20.82 1.17 -14.73
C PRO A 20 19.97 1.66 -15.90
N LYS A 21 20.52 1.62 -17.11
CA LYS A 21 19.80 2.05 -18.31
C LYS A 21 18.49 1.27 -18.37
N VAL A 22 17.39 2.01 -18.35
CA VAL A 22 16.05 1.46 -18.46
C VAL A 22 16.02 0.60 -19.74
N PRO A 23 15.59 -0.68 -19.67
CA PRO A 23 15.50 -1.53 -20.85
C PRO A 23 14.64 -0.87 -21.94
N GLU A 24 15.01 -1.02 -23.21
CA GLU A 24 14.26 -0.42 -24.35
C GLU A 24 12.80 -0.91 -24.44
N THR A 25 12.46 -2.00 -23.76
CA THR A 25 11.10 -2.54 -23.62
C THR A 25 10.28 -1.95 -22.47
N TYR A 26 10.84 -0.99 -21.72
CA TYR A 26 10.12 -0.31 -20.65
C TYR A 26 9.08 0.63 -21.24
N THR A 27 7.82 0.23 -21.21
CA THR A 27 6.72 1.15 -21.47
C THR A 27 6.75 2.28 -20.43
N GLU A 28 6.83 3.52 -20.91
CA GLU A 28 6.85 4.75 -20.10
C GLU A 28 5.54 4.99 -19.33
N THR A 29 4.52 4.16 -19.57
CA THR A 29 3.27 4.13 -18.81
C THR A 29 3.37 3.10 -17.70
N THR A 30 3.02 3.48 -16.46
CA THR A 30 2.76 2.51 -15.40
C THR A 30 1.30 2.06 -15.55
N ALA A 31 1.04 0.76 -15.42
CA ALA A 31 -0.31 0.33 -15.09
C ALA A 31 -0.66 0.94 -13.72
N ALA A 32 -1.54 1.93 -13.68
CA ALA A 32 -2.06 2.39 -12.38
C ALA A 32 -2.84 1.21 -11.80
N GLY A 33 -2.72 1.01 -10.50
CA GLY A 33 -3.38 -0.14 -9.88
C GLY A 33 -4.87 0.10 -9.69
N GLY A 34 -5.52 -0.88 -9.09
CA GLY A 34 -6.94 -0.80 -8.78
C GLY A 34 -7.23 0.29 -7.77
N THR A 35 -8.18 1.16 -8.10
CA THR A 35 -8.82 2.11 -7.19
C THR A 35 -10.25 1.62 -6.94
N ASP A 36 -10.67 1.58 -5.68
CA ASP A 36 -12.03 1.31 -5.24
C ASP A 36 -12.25 2.14 -3.98
N ILE A 37 -13.03 3.21 -4.09
CA ILE A 37 -13.24 4.20 -3.04
C ILE A 37 -14.73 4.54 -2.99
N THR A 38 -15.34 4.43 -1.82
CA THR A 38 -16.72 4.88 -1.60
C THR A 38 -16.73 6.25 -0.92
N VAL A 39 -17.42 7.23 -1.51
CA VAL A 39 -17.60 8.58 -0.95
C VAL A 39 -19.06 8.77 -0.55
N ALA A 40 -19.32 9.38 0.61
CA ALA A 40 -20.65 9.64 1.17
C ALA A 40 -21.41 10.79 0.47
N MET A 41 -21.40 10.79 -0.86
CA MET A 41 -22.17 11.70 -1.70
C MET A 41 -22.77 10.93 -2.88
N PRO A 42 -23.98 11.31 -3.32
CA PRO A 42 -24.55 10.85 -4.58
C PRO A 42 -23.62 11.01 -5.78
N CYS A 43 -23.66 10.04 -6.70
CA CYS A 43 -22.75 10.00 -7.85
C CYS A 43 -22.90 11.18 -8.81
N ASP A 44 -24.04 11.85 -8.88
CA ASP A 44 -24.24 13.05 -9.72
C ASP A 44 -23.45 14.27 -9.20
N MET A 45 -23.15 14.30 -7.89
CA MET A 45 -22.48 15.43 -7.23
C MET A 45 -20.98 15.26 -7.05
N VAL A 46 -20.42 14.08 -7.30
CA VAL A 46 -18.99 13.79 -7.14
C VAL A 46 -18.35 13.44 -8.48
N GLY A 47 -17.10 13.84 -8.66
CA GLY A 47 -16.31 13.46 -9.82
C GLY A 47 -14.86 13.21 -9.44
N ALA A 48 -14.32 12.14 -9.99
CA ALA A 48 -12.90 11.82 -9.91
C ALA A 48 -12.16 12.31 -11.16
N ASP A 49 -10.94 12.79 -10.96
CA ASP A 49 -10.05 13.22 -12.04
C ASP A 49 -8.58 12.99 -11.66
N ILE A 50 -7.70 13.01 -12.64
CA ILE A 50 -6.26 12.85 -12.46
C ILE A 50 -5.48 13.88 -13.27
N ILE A 51 -4.55 14.55 -12.60
CA ILE A 51 -3.65 15.55 -13.19
C ILE A 51 -2.22 15.16 -12.88
N ASP A 52 -1.37 15.09 -13.89
CA ASP A 52 0.06 14.87 -13.74
C ASP A 52 0.88 16.12 -14.09
N VAL A 53 2.18 16.10 -13.81
CA VAL A 53 3.10 17.21 -14.14
C VAL A 53 3.23 17.48 -15.64
N THR A 54 2.84 16.53 -16.50
CA THR A 54 2.84 16.73 -17.96
C THR A 54 1.67 17.59 -18.43
N ASN A 55 0.71 17.84 -17.53
CA ASN A 55 -0.48 18.66 -17.78
C ASN A 55 -1.24 18.19 -19.03
N GLN A 56 -1.16 16.88 -19.32
CA GLN A 56 -1.90 16.25 -20.39
C GLN A 56 -3.32 15.99 -19.87
N ASN A 57 -4.20 16.92 -20.20
CA ASN A 57 -5.52 17.11 -19.61
C ASN A 57 -6.58 16.11 -20.09
N ASN A 58 -6.39 14.79 -19.96
CA ASN A 58 -7.40 13.85 -20.42
C ASN A 58 -7.55 12.62 -19.51
N ALA A 59 -8.51 12.66 -18.58
CA ALA A 59 -9.08 11.45 -17.96
C ALA A 59 -9.52 10.40 -19.02
N TYR A 60 -9.89 10.84 -20.23
CA TYR A 60 -10.22 9.96 -21.36
C TYR A 60 -9.04 9.13 -21.89
N THR A 61 -7.79 9.55 -21.68
CA THR A 61 -6.58 8.87 -22.18
C THR A 61 -6.03 7.85 -21.16
N TYR A 62 -6.35 8.03 -19.88
CA TYR A 62 -5.80 7.26 -18.76
C TYR A 62 -6.71 6.12 -18.28
N GLY A 63 -7.79 5.79 -19.01
CA GLY A 63 -8.77 4.76 -18.62
C GLY A 63 -10.00 5.34 -17.92
N ARG A 64 -11.09 4.55 -17.81
CA ARG A 64 -12.38 5.01 -17.28
C ARG A 64 -12.63 4.44 -15.90
N LEU A 65 -12.82 5.32 -14.91
CA LEU A 65 -13.40 4.95 -13.62
C LEU A 65 -14.91 4.79 -13.78
N ASN A 66 -15.45 3.75 -13.16
CA ASN A 66 -16.88 3.54 -13.04
C ASN A 66 -17.37 4.15 -11.72
N GLU A 67 -18.53 4.80 -11.81
CA GLU A 67 -19.20 5.40 -10.67
C GLU A 67 -20.51 4.64 -10.46
N GLU A 68 -20.62 3.95 -9.33
CA GLU A 68 -21.79 3.17 -8.97
C GLU A 68 -22.52 3.80 -7.78
N PRO A 69 -23.81 4.17 -7.92
CA PRO A 69 -24.62 4.62 -6.79
C PRO A 69 -24.70 3.50 -5.75
N THR A 70 -24.33 3.81 -4.51
CA THR A 70 -24.30 2.85 -3.41
C THR A 70 -24.74 3.53 -2.11
N TYR A 71 -24.69 2.78 -1.01
CA TYR A 71 -24.96 3.32 0.31
C TYR A 71 -23.69 3.32 1.14
N PHE A 72 -23.49 4.38 1.91
CA PHE A 72 -22.28 4.54 2.70
C PHE A 72 -22.17 3.50 3.82
N GLU A 73 -23.29 3.31 4.54
CA GLU A 73 -23.42 2.35 5.65
C GLU A 73 -23.29 0.91 5.13
N LEU A 74 -22.41 0.11 5.74
CA LEU A 74 -22.20 -1.29 5.39
C LEU A 74 -23.24 -2.21 6.03
N THR A 75 -23.55 -3.32 5.37
CA THR A 75 -24.33 -4.42 5.99
C THR A 75 -23.46 -5.21 6.96
N ASP A 76 -24.07 -5.94 7.91
CA ASP A 76 -23.34 -6.77 8.89
C ASP A 76 -22.28 -7.68 8.25
N SER A 77 -22.63 -8.34 7.14
CA SER A 77 -21.69 -9.21 6.41
C SER A 77 -20.51 -8.46 5.79
N GLN A 78 -20.75 -7.22 5.33
CA GLN A 78 -19.71 -6.38 4.75
C GLN A 78 -18.84 -5.77 5.86
N GLN A 79 -19.45 -5.38 6.98
CA GLN A 79 -18.77 -4.81 8.14
C GLN A 79 -17.75 -5.79 8.73
N VAL A 80 -18.10 -7.07 8.88
CA VAL A 80 -17.15 -8.09 9.39
C VAL A 80 -15.89 -8.18 8.52
N GLN A 81 -16.04 -8.13 7.20
CA GLN A 81 -14.90 -8.18 6.29
C GLN A 81 -14.11 -6.87 6.28
N TRP A 82 -14.82 -5.74 6.35
CA TRP A 82 -14.23 -4.41 6.47
C TRP A 82 -13.37 -4.29 7.73
N ASP A 83 -13.92 -4.68 8.87
CA ASP A 83 -13.24 -4.65 10.16
C ASP A 83 -11.99 -5.54 10.13
N ALA A 84 -12.07 -6.72 9.49
CA ALA A 84 -10.90 -7.59 9.34
C ALA A 84 -9.74 -6.93 8.56
N VAL A 85 -10.02 -6.22 7.47
CA VAL A 85 -8.97 -5.50 6.70
C VAL A 85 -8.46 -4.30 7.48
N ARG A 86 -9.37 -3.52 8.09
CA ARG A 86 -9.05 -2.34 8.88
C ARG A 86 -8.16 -2.67 10.07
N ASP A 87 -8.49 -3.72 10.83
CA ASP A 87 -7.74 -4.11 12.03
C ASP A 87 -6.31 -4.53 11.69
N ILE A 88 -6.11 -5.27 10.60
CA ILE A 88 -4.76 -5.65 10.16
C ILE A 88 -3.98 -4.43 9.69
N ASN A 89 -4.59 -3.55 8.86
CA ASN A 89 -3.89 -2.36 8.38
C ASN A 89 -3.55 -1.38 9.51
N ASN A 90 -4.42 -1.21 10.51
CA ASN A 90 -4.13 -0.41 11.70
C ASN A 90 -2.96 -1.00 12.50
N TYR A 91 -2.96 -2.32 12.72
CA TYR A 91 -1.85 -3.00 13.39
C TYR A 91 -0.51 -2.78 12.66
N LEU A 92 -0.50 -2.88 11.32
CA LEU A 92 0.70 -2.67 10.50
C LEU A 92 1.17 -1.21 10.47
N ARG A 93 0.24 -0.26 10.60
CA ARG A 93 0.52 1.17 10.71
C ARG A 93 1.11 1.51 12.08
N ASP A 94 0.62 0.93 13.15
CA ASP A 94 1.08 1.27 14.51
C ASP A 94 2.37 0.54 14.91
N GLU A 95 2.53 -0.73 14.49
CA GLU A 95 3.70 -1.56 14.81
C GLU A 95 4.75 -1.57 13.67
N HIS A 96 5.35 -0.41 13.40
CA HIS A 96 6.33 -0.17 12.33
C HIS A 96 7.58 -1.09 12.29
N HIS A 97 7.78 -1.96 13.29
CA HIS A 97 8.99 -2.80 13.41
C HIS A 97 8.82 -4.25 12.93
N SER A 98 7.59 -4.72 12.65
CA SER A 98 7.31 -6.13 12.28
C SER A 98 6.90 -6.33 10.81
N LEU A 99 6.88 -5.27 9.98
CA LEU A 99 6.50 -5.40 8.57
C LEU A 99 7.31 -6.47 7.82
N ARG A 100 8.57 -6.68 8.19
CA ARG A 100 9.41 -7.75 7.61
C ARG A 100 8.96 -9.17 7.97
N ASP A 101 8.30 -9.33 9.12
CA ASP A 101 7.77 -10.62 9.57
C ASP A 101 6.47 -10.99 8.84
N PHE A 102 5.78 -9.98 8.29
CA PHE A 102 4.52 -10.14 7.58
C PHE A 102 4.68 -10.13 6.06
N LEU A 103 5.49 -9.21 5.53
CA LEU A 103 5.81 -9.09 4.10
C LEU A 103 6.55 -10.33 3.63
N TRP A 104 6.09 -10.91 2.53
CA TRP A 104 6.71 -12.07 1.90
C TRP A 104 6.77 -13.33 2.77
N ARG A 105 5.98 -13.49 3.83
CA ARG A 105 5.74 -14.84 4.38
C ARG A 105 4.74 -15.56 3.48
N LYS A 106 5.03 -16.82 3.10
CA LYS A 106 4.04 -17.74 2.50
C LYS A 106 3.02 -18.19 3.56
N ASP A 107 2.46 -17.27 4.33
CA ASP A 107 1.39 -17.59 5.28
C ASP A 107 0.05 -17.42 4.58
N THR A 108 -0.68 -18.52 4.46
CA THR A 108 -2.01 -18.60 3.84
C THR A 108 -3.02 -17.63 4.45
N ARG A 109 -2.89 -17.26 5.75
CA ARG A 109 -3.87 -16.41 6.44
C ARG A 109 -3.95 -15.00 5.85
N ASN A 110 -2.82 -14.39 5.50
CA ASN A 110 -2.80 -13.02 4.97
C ASN A 110 -3.42 -12.96 3.57
N GLN A 111 -3.16 -13.98 2.76
CA GLN A 111 -3.76 -14.14 1.43
C GLN A 111 -5.28 -14.31 1.50
N PHE A 112 -5.82 -14.88 2.58
CA PHE A 112 -7.26 -15.01 2.77
C PHE A 112 -7.96 -13.68 3.11
N VAL A 113 -7.28 -12.72 3.74
CA VAL A 113 -7.90 -11.44 4.13
C VAL A 113 -7.74 -10.39 3.04
N TYR A 114 -6.53 -10.16 2.53
CA TYR A 114 -6.29 -9.15 1.47
C TYR A 114 -6.71 -9.60 0.06
N GLY A 115 -6.95 -10.91 -0.14
CA GLY A 115 -7.39 -11.47 -1.41
C GLY A 115 -8.91 -11.51 -1.61
N ARG A 116 -9.71 -11.13 -0.60
CA ARG A 116 -11.17 -11.19 -0.68
C ARG A 116 -11.76 -9.79 -0.86
N PRO A 117 -12.47 -9.52 -1.97
CA PRO A 117 -13.23 -8.28 -2.12
C PRO A 117 -14.44 -8.29 -1.18
N ILE A 118 -14.87 -7.11 -0.75
CA ILE A 118 -16.10 -6.95 0.05
C ILE A 118 -17.26 -7.60 -0.72
N PRO A 119 -18.08 -8.47 -0.09
CA PRO A 119 -19.15 -9.16 -0.77
C PRO A 119 -20.20 -8.15 -1.27
N PRO A 120 -20.93 -8.51 -2.34
CA PRO A 120 -22.07 -7.72 -2.74
C PRO A 120 -23.08 -7.62 -1.59
N ARG A 121 -23.79 -6.50 -1.56
CA ARG A 121 -24.79 -6.23 -0.52
C ARG A 121 -25.95 -7.22 -0.64
N ASN A 122 -26.33 -7.83 0.48
CA ASN A 122 -27.44 -8.79 0.55
C ASN A 122 -28.80 -8.11 0.80
N ILE A 123 -28.80 -6.94 1.44
CA ILE A 123 -30.03 -6.22 1.86
C ILE A 123 -29.94 -4.79 1.37
N LEU A 124 -30.92 -4.34 0.58
CA LEU A 124 -31.01 -2.96 0.11
C LEU A 124 -31.81 -2.11 1.11
N PRO A 125 -31.27 -0.96 1.56
CA PRO A 125 -32.01 0.00 2.37
C PRO A 125 -33.22 0.58 1.62
N ASP A 126 -34.26 0.95 2.37
CA ASP A 126 -35.42 1.70 1.86
C ASP A 126 -35.12 3.21 1.84
N LYS A 127 -34.05 3.59 1.16
CA LYS A 127 -33.66 4.99 0.91
C LYS A 127 -32.98 5.08 -0.45
N GLU A 128 -32.87 6.29 -0.97
CA GLU A 128 -32.03 6.52 -2.15
C GLU A 128 -30.54 6.34 -1.82
N PRO A 129 -29.70 5.94 -2.79
CA PRO A 129 -28.26 5.83 -2.62
C PRO A 129 -27.65 7.14 -2.12
N ASP A 130 -27.01 7.11 -0.95
CA ASP A 130 -26.38 8.26 -0.30
C ASP A 130 -24.86 8.33 -0.51
N ALA A 131 -24.31 7.41 -1.30
CA ALA A 131 -22.89 7.32 -1.60
C ALA A 131 -22.62 6.97 -3.06
N CYS A 132 -21.37 7.20 -3.47
CA CYS A 132 -20.87 6.84 -4.77
C CYS A 132 -19.60 6.01 -4.62
N ARG A 133 -19.62 4.82 -5.22
CA ARG A 133 -18.45 3.96 -5.32
C ARG A 133 -17.73 4.25 -6.63
N ILE A 134 -16.51 4.75 -6.51
CA ILE A 134 -15.62 5.08 -7.62
C ILE A 134 -14.60 3.96 -7.71
N HIS A 135 -14.72 3.12 -8.75
CA HIS A 135 -13.83 1.97 -8.91
C HIS A 135 -13.35 1.79 -10.34
N GLY A 136 -12.17 1.18 -10.48
CA GLY A 136 -11.61 0.85 -11.77
C GLY A 136 -10.09 0.80 -11.76
N THR A 137 -9.51 0.88 -12.94
CA THR A 137 -8.06 0.87 -13.14
C THR A 137 -7.73 2.02 -14.06
N LEU A 138 -6.84 2.89 -13.60
CA LEU A 138 -6.28 3.95 -14.40
C LEU A 138 -4.95 3.48 -14.99
N ILE A 139 -4.46 4.13 -16.02
CA ILE A 139 -3.11 3.99 -16.56
C ILE A 139 -2.50 5.36 -16.34
N VAL A 140 -1.33 5.46 -15.71
CA VAL A 140 -0.74 6.77 -15.38
C VAL A 140 0.70 6.82 -15.82
N ASN A 141 1.15 8.02 -16.17
CA ASN A 141 2.55 8.28 -16.45
C ASN A 141 3.40 8.05 -15.20
N LYS A 142 4.66 7.64 -15.38
CA LYS A 142 5.59 7.38 -14.27
C LYS A 142 6.16 8.67 -13.67
N VAL A 143 5.30 9.63 -13.37
CA VAL A 143 5.65 10.96 -12.88
C VAL A 143 4.76 11.33 -11.70
N ALA A 144 5.16 12.37 -10.95
CA ALA A 144 4.32 12.90 -9.90
C ALA A 144 2.96 13.36 -10.44
N GLY A 145 1.91 13.06 -9.71
CA GLY A 145 0.55 13.43 -10.07
C GLY A 145 -0.37 13.55 -8.88
N ASN A 146 -1.60 13.95 -9.19
CA ASN A 146 -2.65 14.24 -8.23
C ASN A 146 -3.95 13.63 -8.75
N PHE A 147 -4.34 12.52 -8.14
CA PHE A 147 -5.66 11.94 -8.33
C PHE A 147 -6.58 12.54 -7.28
N HIS A 148 -7.69 13.15 -7.67
CA HIS A 148 -8.57 13.81 -6.72
C HIS A 148 -10.03 13.57 -7.00
N ILE A 149 -10.80 13.55 -5.93
CA ILE A 149 -12.25 13.40 -5.92
C ILE A 149 -12.81 14.68 -5.30
N THR A 150 -13.57 15.43 -6.08
CA THR A 150 -14.14 16.71 -5.64
C THR A 150 -15.60 16.83 -6.08
N VAL A 151 -16.25 17.91 -5.68
CA VAL A 151 -17.65 18.18 -6.02
C VAL A 151 -17.76 18.54 -7.51
N GLY A 152 -18.63 17.85 -8.22
CA GLY A 152 -18.93 18.06 -9.63
C GLY A 152 -18.16 17.15 -10.57
N LYS A 153 -18.71 16.99 -11.78
CA LYS A 153 -18.06 16.22 -12.84
C LYS A 153 -16.89 16.99 -13.41
N HIS A 154 -15.82 16.26 -13.72
CA HIS A 154 -14.67 16.85 -14.39
C HIS A 154 -15.09 17.27 -15.81
N ILE A 155 -14.80 18.51 -16.17
CA ILE A 155 -14.93 19.00 -17.55
C ILE A 155 -13.56 19.49 -17.99
N PRO A 156 -12.92 18.85 -18.98
CA PRO A 156 -11.64 19.30 -19.47
C PRO A 156 -11.83 20.63 -20.20
N LEU A 157 -11.23 21.71 -19.69
CA LEU A 157 -11.22 23.01 -20.33
C LEU A 157 -9.83 23.26 -20.97
N PRO A 158 -9.73 24.06 -22.05
CA PRO A 158 -8.45 24.33 -22.72
C PRO A 158 -7.38 25.02 -21.86
N ILE A 159 -7.77 25.65 -20.74
CA ILE A 159 -6.91 26.48 -19.87
C ILE A 159 -6.78 25.87 -18.46
N GLY A 160 -7.35 24.69 -18.22
CA GLY A 160 -7.28 24.01 -16.92
C GLY A 160 -8.37 22.97 -16.74
N HIS A 161 -8.52 22.48 -15.51
CA HIS A 161 -9.61 21.57 -15.14
C HIS A 161 -10.54 22.24 -14.16
N ALA A 162 -11.83 22.17 -14.45
CA ALA A 162 -12.86 22.62 -13.53
C ALA A 162 -13.78 21.44 -13.23
N HIS A 163 -14.17 21.33 -11.97
CA HIS A 163 -15.28 20.50 -11.59
C HIS A 163 -16.53 21.36 -11.60
N ILE A 164 -17.51 20.95 -12.40
CA ILE A 164 -18.80 21.63 -12.48
C ILE A 164 -19.85 20.71 -11.86
N SER A 165 -20.47 21.18 -10.79
CA SER A 165 -21.67 20.55 -10.25
C SER A 165 -22.89 21.34 -10.71
N LEU A 166 -23.82 20.65 -11.38
CA LEU A 166 -25.11 21.22 -11.81
C LEU A 166 -26.01 21.56 -10.61
N THR A 167 -25.70 21.03 -9.42
CA THR A 167 -26.40 21.26 -8.15
C THR A 167 -25.58 22.11 -7.17
N ALA A 168 -24.49 22.74 -7.64
CA ALA A 168 -23.59 23.54 -6.80
C ALA A 168 -24.38 24.57 -5.96
N GLY A 169 -24.38 24.40 -4.64
CA GLY A 169 -25.00 25.31 -3.67
C GLY A 169 -26.43 24.96 -3.22
N MET A 170 -27.03 23.87 -3.71
CA MET A 170 -28.38 23.43 -3.27
C MET A 170 -28.36 22.31 -2.22
N THR A 171 -27.23 21.64 -2.04
CA THR A 171 -27.07 20.46 -1.17
C THR A 171 -25.81 20.58 -0.30
N ARG A 172 -25.84 19.95 0.87
CA ARG A 172 -24.70 19.88 1.79
C ARG A 172 -23.71 18.83 1.31
N TYR A 173 -22.42 19.16 1.28
CA TYR A 173 -21.37 18.24 0.83
C TYR A 173 -20.86 17.37 1.99
N ASN A 174 -20.52 16.11 1.71
CA ASN A 174 -19.97 15.20 2.70
C ASN A 174 -18.80 14.40 2.14
N PHE A 175 -17.57 14.82 2.48
CA PHE A 175 -16.35 14.14 2.04
C PHE A 175 -15.97 12.94 2.92
N SER A 176 -16.89 12.42 3.72
CA SER A 176 -16.68 11.14 4.39
C SER A 176 -16.46 10.06 3.33
N HIS A 177 -15.43 9.25 3.51
CA HIS A 177 -15.05 8.28 2.51
C HIS A 177 -14.39 7.06 3.13
N ARG A 178 -14.41 5.99 2.34
CA ARG A 178 -13.85 4.69 2.65
C ARG A 178 -12.98 4.26 1.48
N ILE A 179 -11.80 3.72 1.77
CA ILE A 179 -10.84 3.26 0.76
C ILE A 179 -10.80 1.74 0.80
N GLU A 180 -11.58 1.11 -0.07
CA GLU A 180 -11.61 -0.34 -0.23
C GLU A 180 -10.34 -0.86 -0.89
N ARG A 181 -9.87 -0.18 -1.94
CA ARG A 181 -8.67 -0.57 -2.66
C ARG A 181 -7.94 0.63 -3.22
N PHE A 182 -6.64 0.68 -2.98
CA PHE A 182 -5.77 1.66 -3.61
C PHE A 182 -4.38 1.05 -3.80
N SER A 183 -4.03 0.76 -5.05
CA SER A 183 -2.84 -0.03 -5.41
C SER A 183 -2.14 0.55 -6.63
N PHE A 184 -0.88 0.17 -6.84
CA PHE A 184 -0.10 0.49 -8.03
C PHE A 184 0.39 -0.79 -8.69
N GLY A 185 0.24 -0.91 -10.02
CA GLY A 185 0.60 -2.10 -10.77
C GLY A 185 -0.38 -3.27 -10.61
N GLU A 186 0.08 -4.46 -10.96
CA GLU A 186 -0.71 -5.69 -10.87
C GLU A 186 -0.97 -6.08 -9.41
N HIS A 187 -2.22 -6.43 -9.12
CA HIS A 187 -2.63 -6.81 -7.77
C HIS A 187 -2.12 -8.20 -7.41
N ILE A 188 -1.36 -8.25 -6.33
CA ILE A 188 -0.79 -9.46 -5.78
C ILE A 188 -1.25 -9.57 -4.34
N PRO A 189 -1.94 -10.66 -3.94
CA PRO A 189 -2.47 -10.83 -2.58
C PRO A 189 -1.42 -10.82 -1.45
N SER A 190 -0.14 -10.93 -1.79
CA SER A 190 0.98 -10.88 -0.84
C SER A 190 1.51 -9.47 -0.57
N ILE A 191 1.04 -8.46 -1.31
CA ILE A 191 1.39 -7.06 -1.09
C ILE A 191 0.32 -6.41 -0.24
N ILE A 192 0.76 -5.70 0.78
CA ILE A 192 -0.11 -4.89 1.62
C ILE A 192 -0.08 -3.47 1.11
N ASN A 193 -1.25 -2.90 0.88
CA ASN A 193 -1.41 -1.51 0.50
C ASN A 193 -1.85 -0.70 1.72
N PRO A 194 -1.05 0.27 2.18
CA PRO A 194 -1.34 0.97 3.45
C PRO A 194 -2.69 1.66 3.51
N LEU A 195 -3.21 2.24 2.40
CA LEU A 195 -4.48 2.99 2.39
C LEU A 195 -5.73 2.10 2.37
N GLU A 196 -5.60 0.79 2.17
CA GLU A 196 -6.76 -0.11 2.22
C GLU A 196 -7.34 -0.17 3.63
N GLY A 197 -8.65 -0.33 3.77
CA GLY A 197 -9.28 -0.40 5.10
C GLY A 197 -9.37 0.96 5.82
N GLU A 198 -9.01 2.05 5.15
CA GLU A 198 -9.09 3.38 5.73
C GLU A 198 -10.48 3.99 5.59
N GLU A 199 -10.99 4.58 6.67
CA GLU A 199 -12.29 5.23 6.73
C GLU A 199 -12.15 6.58 7.43
N LYS A 200 -12.61 7.65 6.78
CA LYS A 200 -12.64 9.00 7.35
C LYS A 200 -14.07 9.50 7.36
N ILE A 201 -14.51 9.91 8.53
CA ILE A 201 -15.84 10.50 8.74
C ILE A 201 -15.68 11.96 9.09
N THR A 202 -16.49 12.81 8.46
CA THR A 202 -16.52 14.24 8.74
C THR A 202 -17.94 14.78 8.68
N THR A 203 -18.19 15.79 9.51
CA THR A 203 -19.43 16.59 9.49
C THR A 203 -19.23 17.93 8.79
N ALA A 204 -17.99 18.29 8.44
CA ALA A 204 -17.66 19.57 7.82
C ALA A 204 -17.75 19.48 6.30
N GLU A 205 -18.58 20.34 5.70
CA GLU A 205 -18.80 20.37 4.25
C GLU A 205 -17.57 20.85 3.47
N THR A 206 -16.64 21.54 4.13
CA THR A 206 -15.42 22.11 3.53
C THR A 206 -14.15 21.37 3.95
N HIS A 207 -14.26 20.09 4.32
CA HIS A 207 -13.09 19.28 4.70
C HIS A 207 -12.23 18.97 3.47
N LEU A 208 -10.92 19.15 3.62
CA LEU A 208 -9.89 18.76 2.68
C LEU A 208 -9.09 17.61 3.25
N PHE A 209 -9.14 16.45 2.60
CA PHE A 209 -8.31 15.28 2.88
C PHE A 209 -7.18 15.18 1.84
N GLN A 210 -5.94 15.01 2.32
CA GLN A 210 -4.76 14.89 1.47
C GLN A 210 -3.95 13.66 1.86
N TYR A 211 -3.77 12.76 0.92
CA TYR A 211 -2.94 11.57 1.00
C TYR A 211 -1.70 11.79 0.16
N TYR A 212 -0.54 11.82 0.81
CA TYR A 212 0.75 11.89 0.15
C TYR A 212 1.30 10.49 -0.02
N VAL A 213 1.29 9.99 -1.25
CA VAL A 213 1.62 8.61 -1.59
C VAL A 213 2.99 8.57 -2.23
N LYS A 214 3.95 7.89 -1.61
CA LYS A 214 5.27 7.65 -2.20
C LYS A 214 5.37 6.23 -2.72
N VAL A 215 5.47 6.08 -4.03
CA VAL A 215 5.47 4.80 -4.74
C VAL A 215 6.90 4.38 -5.03
N ILE A 216 7.22 3.11 -4.76
CA ILE A 216 8.53 2.51 -4.91
C ILE A 216 8.41 1.26 -5.78
N SER A 217 9.25 1.18 -6.81
CA SER A 217 9.34 -0.03 -7.65
C SER A 217 9.89 -1.20 -6.84
N THR A 218 9.21 -2.34 -6.88
CA THR A 218 9.59 -3.56 -6.17
C THR A 218 9.74 -4.70 -7.17
N ASP A 219 10.95 -5.24 -7.24
CA ASP A 219 11.30 -6.40 -8.05
C ASP A 219 11.36 -7.65 -7.17
N ILE A 220 10.48 -8.61 -7.43
CA ILE A 220 10.41 -9.86 -6.66
C ILE A 220 11.03 -10.97 -7.49
N GLN A 221 12.13 -11.53 -7.00
CA GLN A 221 12.83 -12.68 -7.58
C GLN A 221 12.89 -13.80 -6.54
N THR A 222 11.82 -14.58 -6.49
CA THR A 222 11.72 -15.81 -5.69
C THR A 222 11.96 -17.02 -6.61
N THR A 223 12.22 -18.21 -6.06
CA THR A 223 12.38 -19.44 -6.86
C THR A 223 11.21 -19.71 -7.80
N ASP A 224 9.98 -19.41 -7.34
CA ASP A 224 8.75 -19.71 -8.08
C ASP A 224 8.21 -18.51 -8.88
N ILE A 225 8.59 -17.28 -8.51
CA ILE A 225 7.93 -16.06 -8.98
C ILE A 225 8.98 -15.00 -9.33
N LYS A 226 8.90 -14.49 -10.56
CA LYS A 226 9.61 -13.29 -11.03
C LYS A 226 8.60 -12.27 -11.51
N MET A 227 8.51 -11.13 -10.83
CA MET A 227 7.55 -10.09 -11.18
C MET A 227 8.05 -8.71 -10.78
N HIS A 228 7.63 -7.71 -11.55
CA HIS A 228 7.80 -6.30 -11.23
C HIS A 228 6.47 -5.76 -10.70
N THR A 229 6.51 -5.15 -9.53
CA THR A 229 5.33 -4.59 -8.86
C THR A 229 5.68 -3.29 -8.16
N TYR A 230 4.72 -2.66 -7.52
CA TYR A 230 4.90 -1.41 -6.81
C TYR A 230 4.40 -1.55 -5.38
N GLN A 231 5.12 -0.94 -4.46
CA GLN A 231 4.69 -0.73 -3.09
C GLN A 231 4.62 0.77 -2.84
N TYR A 232 3.87 1.20 -1.84
CA TYR A 232 3.88 2.61 -1.48
C TYR A 232 3.78 2.81 0.02
N SER A 233 4.19 4.00 0.44
CA SER A 233 3.93 4.53 1.78
C SER A 233 3.01 5.72 1.67
N THR A 234 2.23 5.99 2.72
CA THR A 234 1.26 7.08 2.75
C THR A 234 1.51 8.00 3.94
N THR A 235 1.22 9.27 3.77
CA THR A 235 1.13 10.26 4.85
C THR A 235 -0.17 11.01 4.70
N GLU A 236 -0.96 11.04 5.76
CA GLU A 236 -2.29 11.64 5.77
C GLU A 236 -2.23 13.06 6.34
N LYS A 237 -2.95 13.98 5.72
CA LYS A 237 -3.14 15.34 6.23
C LYS A 237 -4.56 15.78 5.93
N ASP A 238 -5.30 16.14 6.96
CA ASP A 238 -6.63 16.68 6.81
C ASP A 238 -6.72 18.09 7.42
N ARG A 239 -7.57 18.94 6.85
CA ARG A 239 -7.87 20.28 7.39
C ARG A 239 -9.22 20.78 6.90
N ILE A 240 -9.89 21.60 7.70
CA ILE A 240 -11.14 22.26 7.30
C ILE A 240 -10.81 23.58 6.61
N ILE A 241 -11.35 23.80 5.41
CA ILE A 241 -11.18 25.05 4.67
C ILE A 241 -12.08 26.13 5.28
N ASN A 242 -11.47 27.26 5.62
CA ASN A 242 -12.15 28.45 6.10
C ASN A 242 -11.47 29.69 5.51
N HIS A 243 -12.10 30.29 4.51
CA HIS A 243 -11.58 31.47 3.82
C HIS A 243 -11.49 32.71 4.72
N GLU A 244 -12.28 32.80 5.79
CA GLU A 244 -12.24 33.91 6.75
C GLU A 244 -11.01 33.82 7.67
N LYS A 245 -10.45 32.62 7.85
CA LYS A 245 -9.25 32.36 8.67
C LYS A 245 -8.00 32.12 7.82
N ASP A 246 -7.95 32.70 6.61
CA ASP A 246 -6.82 32.57 5.67
C ASP A 246 -6.50 31.12 5.26
N SER A 247 -7.43 30.18 5.45
CA SER A 247 -7.28 28.81 4.99
C SER A 247 -7.84 28.68 3.58
N HIS A 248 -7.01 28.97 2.58
CA HIS A 248 -7.33 28.77 1.18
C HIS A 248 -7.11 27.31 0.73
N GLY A 249 -8.00 26.83 -0.14
CA GLY A 249 -7.97 25.50 -0.73
C GLY A 249 -9.33 25.12 -1.31
N SER A 250 -9.36 24.08 -2.13
CA SER A 250 -10.62 23.44 -2.55
C SER A 250 -10.89 22.26 -1.62
N PRO A 251 -12.11 22.10 -1.09
CA PRO A 251 -12.46 20.91 -0.33
C PRO A 251 -12.54 19.69 -1.26
N GLY A 252 -12.32 18.50 -0.71
CA GLY A 252 -12.19 17.28 -1.50
C GLY A 252 -11.20 16.28 -0.92
N ILE A 253 -11.05 15.18 -1.66
CA ILE A 253 -10.16 14.07 -1.33
C ILE A 253 -9.06 14.05 -2.38
N TYR A 254 -7.80 14.20 -1.97
CA TYR A 254 -6.67 14.34 -2.88
C TYR A 254 -5.61 13.29 -2.59
N PHE A 255 -5.21 12.53 -3.60
CA PHE A 255 -4.14 11.54 -3.60
C PHE A 255 -2.99 12.07 -4.44
N LYS A 256 -2.01 12.68 -3.77
CA LYS A 256 -0.79 13.20 -4.38
C LYS A 256 0.24 12.07 -4.39
N TYR A 257 0.46 11.48 -5.55
CA TYR A 257 1.41 10.39 -5.70
C TYR A 257 2.71 10.87 -6.32
N ASP A 258 3.82 10.32 -5.85
CA ASP A 258 5.16 10.56 -6.36
C ASP A 258 5.90 9.23 -6.47
N ILE A 259 6.56 8.99 -7.62
CA ILE A 259 7.27 7.75 -7.90
C ILE A 259 8.75 7.97 -7.60
N ASP A 260 9.25 7.26 -6.60
CA ASP A 260 10.65 7.33 -6.17
C ASP A 260 11.56 6.64 -7.20
N ALA A 261 12.76 7.20 -7.39
CA ALA A 261 13.81 6.60 -8.20
C ALA A 261 14.45 5.38 -7.52
N ILE A 262 14.21 5.20 -6.22
CA ILE A 262 14.68 4.04 -5.47
C ILE A 262 13.79 2.83 -5.78
N GLY A 263 14.43 1.69 -6.02
CA GLY A 263 13.77 0.39 -6.17
C GLY A 263 14.18 -0.60 -5.09
N VAL A 264 13.26 -1.47 -4.68
CA VAL A 264 13.50 -2.58 -3.76
C VAL A 264 13.59 -3.87 -4.57
N ARG A 265 14.60 -4.70 -4.30
CA ARG A 265 14.70 -6.03 -4.90
C ARG A 265 14.64 -7.10 -3.82
N VAL A 266 13.61 -7.94 -3.87
CA VAL A 266 13.38 -9.04 -2.94
C VAL A 266 13.94 -10.31 -3.58
N VAL A 267 15.00 -10.86 -2.98
CA VAL A 267 15.60 -12.13 -3.40
C VAL A 267 15.51 -13.16 -2.29
N GLU A 268 15.24 -14.41 -2.66
CA GLU A 268 15.34 -15.53 -1.74
C GLU A 268 16.78 -16.08 -1.74
N GLU A 269 17.50 -15.86 -0.63
CA GLU A 269 18.83 -16.42 -0.45
C GLU A 269 18.74 -17.77 0.28
N TYR A 270 19.29 -18.82 -0.34
CA TYR A 270 19.51 -20.09 0.31
C TYR A 270 20.94 -20.18 0.85
N MET A 271 21.11 -20.89 1.97
CA MET A 271 22.45 -21.21 2.44
C MET A 271 23.04 -22.28 1.52
N PRO A 272 24.17 -22.01 0.84
CA PRO A 272 24.81 -23.03 0.02
C PRO A 272 25.28 -24.19 0.91
N PHE A 273 25.17 -25.41 0.39
CA PHE A 273 25.46 -26.65 1.12
C PHE A 273 26.84 -26.64 1.82
N TRP A 274 27.84 -26.06 1.17
CA TRP A 274 29.19 -25.93 1.76
C TRP A 274 29.24 -25.05 3.01
N LYS A 275 28.51 -23.92 3.03
CA LYS A 275 28.42 -23.09 4.23
C LYS A 275 27.72 -23.81 5.37
N PHE A 276 26.72 -24.64 5.06
CA PHE A 276 26.08 -25.50 6.05
C PHE A 276 27.07 -26.52 6.64
N LEU A 277 27.86 -27.19 5.80
CA LEU A 277 28.82 -28.20 6.26
C LEU A 277 29.94 -27.59 7.11
N VAL A 278 30.48 -26.44 6.72
CA VAL A 278 31.46 -25.70 7.55
C VAL A 278 30.88 -25.33 8.91
N ARG A 279 29.62 -24.87 8.95
CA ARG A 279 28.92 -24.58 10.21
C ARG A 279 28.71 -25.84 11.06
N LEU A 280 28.34 -26.95 10.44
CA LEU A 280 28.15 -28.23 11.13
C LEU A 280 29.45 -28.71 11.78
N CYS A 281 30.56 -28.68 11.04
CA CYS A 281 31.88 -29.02 11.58
C CYS A 281 32.27 -28.09 12.73
N GLY A 282 31.99 -26.79 12.62
CA GLY A 282 32.21 -25.83 13.70
C GLY A 282 31.41 -26.16 14.97
N ILE A 283 30.15 -26.58 14.84
CA ILE A 283 29.32 -26.99 15.99
C ILE A 283 29.87 -28.26 16.63
N VAL A 284 30.21 -29.29 15.84
CA VAL A 284 30.78 -30.54 16.36
C VAL A 284 32.12 -30.30 17.06
N GLY A 285 33.00 -29.52 16.44
CA GLY A 285 34.29 -29.13 17.04
C GLY A 285 34.11 -28.32 18.32
N GLY A 286 33.13 -27.41 18.36
CA GLY A 286 32.78 -26.64 19.54
C GLY A 286 32.28 -27.52 20.69
N ILE A 287 31.43 -28.51 20.41
CA ILE A 287 30.96 -29.49 21.42
C ILE A 287 32.13 -30.31 21.96
N TYR A 288 33.02 -30.78 21.10
CA TYR A 288 34.20 -31.55 21.54
C TYR A 288 35.14 -30.72 22.43
N ALA A 289 35.46 -29.49 22.02
CA ALA A 289 36.34 -28.60 22.78
C ALA A 289 35.73 -28.21 24.14
N THR A 290 34.45 -27.86 24.17
CA THR A 290 33.75 -27.51 25.41
C THR A 290 33.62 -28.70 26.35
N SER A 291 33.34 -29.90 25.83
CA SER A 291 33.31 -31.13 26.62
C SER A 291 34.68 -31.44 27.24
N GLY A 292 35.76 -31.29 26.47
CA GLY A 292 37.13 -31.46 26.97
C GLY A 292 37.52 -30.46 28.05
N LEU A 293 37.14 -29.19 27.87
CA LEU A 293 37.37 -28.14 28.86
C LEU A 293 36.60 -28.42 30.16
N ILE A 294 35.31 -28.77 30.06
CA ILE A 294 34.48 -29.12 31.22
C ILE A 294 35.08 -30.32 31.96
N ASN A 295 35.49 -31.36 31.23
CA ASN A 295 36.11 -32.53 31.85
C ASN A 295 37.39 -32.15 32.61
N THR A 296 38.24 -31.32 32.01
CA THR A 296 39.50 -30.87 32.65
C THR A 296 39.24 -30.04 33.91
N ILE A 297 38.24 -29.17 33.89
CA ILE A 297 37.84 -28.37 35.06
C ILE A 297 37.28 -29.29 36.15
N VAL A 298 36.41 -30.24 35.79
CA VAL A 298 35.82 -31.18 36.76
C VAL A 298 36.91 -32.05 37.39
N THR A 299 37.82 -32.62 36.59
CA THR A 299 38.94 -33.43 37.10
C THR A 299 39.85 -32.61 38.01
N GLY A 300 40.17 -31.37 37.61
CA GLY A 300 41.00 -30.48 38.42
C GLY A 300 40.35 -30.11 39.76
N ILE A 301 39.02 -29.90 39.78
CA ILE A 301 38.28 -29.68 41.02
C ILE A 301 38.26 -30.95 41.88
N THR A 302 38.04 -32.13 41.29
CA THR A 302 38.06 -33.39 42.05
C THR A 302 39.44 -33.69 42.63
N ASP A 303 40.52 -33.44 41.90
CA ASP A 303 41.89 -33.65 42.38
C ASP A 303 42.22 -32.68 43.53
N LEU A 304 41.82 -31.40 43.40
CA LEU A 304 41.98 -30.39 44.46
C LEU A 304 41.20 -30.78 45.74
N VAL A 305 39.97 -31.27 45.59
CA VAL A 305 39.10 -31.67 46.74
C VAL A 305 39.56 -32.98 47.36
N THR A 306 40.07 -33.92 46.56
CA THR A 306 40.53 -35.23 47.07
C THR A 306 42.00 -35.23 47.51
N CYS A 307 42.72 -34.09 47.40
CA CYS A 307 44.12 -33.93 47.79
C CYS A 307 45.00 -35.09 47.31
N LYS A 308 44.93 -35.36 46.00
CA LYS A 308 45.91 -36.15 45.27
C LYS A 308 46.70 -35.28 44.32
#